data_AF-W6REK9-F1
#
_entry.id   AF-W6REK9-F1
#
_cell.length_a   1.000
_cell.length_b   1.000
_cell.length_c   1.000
_cell.angle_alpha   90.00
_cell.angle_beta   90.00
_cell.angle_gamma   90.00
#
_symmetry.space_group_name_H-M   'P 1'
#
loop_
_entity.id
_entity.type
_entity.pdbx_description
1 polymer ?
#
loop_
_entity_poly.entity_id
_entity_poly.type
_entity_poly.pdbx_seq_one_letter_code
_entity_poly.pdbx_strand_id
1 'polypeptide(L)'
;MAAYRLCMNVEGWSIIDQATLAPVRLDGVPLASMKSDEAKHMLSILKGIDRVRAASRWWASFAKKKRPPAQRTRIEAPGLGDFEVLRPLTGFRGSGPRRNQ
;
A
#
# COMPACT_ATOMS: atom_id res chain seq x y z
N MET A 1 4.05 -7.88 -14.01
CA MET A 1 3.08 -6.90 -14.56
C MET A 1 1.70 -7.48 -14.37
N ALA A 2 0.69 -6.69 -13.99
CA ALA A 2 -0.66 -7.23 -13.92
C ALA A 2 -1.15 -7.55 -15.33
N ALA A 3 -1.88 -8.66 -15.47
CA ALA A 3 -2.45 -9.09 -16.73
C ALA A 3 -3.93 -8.77 -16.71
N TYR A 4 -4.37 -7.93 -17.65
CA TYR A 4 -5.76 -7.50 -17.75
C TYR A 4 -6.41 -8.10 -19.00
N ARG A 5 -7.70 -8.44 -18.89
CA ARG A 5 -8.51 -8.92 -20.02
C ARG A 5 -9.78 -8.07 -20.14
N LEU A 6 -10.14 -7.74 -21.38
CA LEU A 6 -11.48 -7.22 -21.69
C LEU A 6 -12.46 -8.38 -21.80
N CYS A 7 -13.57 -8.28 -21.09
CA CYS A 7 -14.67 -9.24 -21.13
C CYS A 7 -15.96 -8.50 -21.50
N MET A 8 -16.69 -9.03 -22.48
CA MET A 8 -18.02 -8.53 -22.82
C MET A 8 -19.04 -9.31 -21.98
N ASN A 9 -19.87 -8.58 -21.25
CA ASN A 9 -20.99 -9.10 -20.46
C ASN A 9 -22.31 -8.57 -21.07
N VAL A 10 -23.44 -9.01 -20.52
CA VAL A 10 -24.79 -8.62 -20.97
C VAL A 10 -24.98 -7.09 -20.93
N GLU A 11 -24.37 -6.42 -19.96
CA GLU A 11 -24.53 -4.99 -19.71
C GLU A 11 -23.42 -4.11 -20.33
N GLY A 12 -22.40 -4.71 -20.95
CA GLY A 12 -21.28 -3.97 -21.56
C GLY A 12 -19.91 -4.60 -21.32
N TRP A 13 -18.86 -3.81 -21.52
CA TRP A 13 -17.46 -4.23 -21.40
C TRP A 13 -16.93 -4.03 -19.98
N SER A 14 -16.27 -5.05 -19.45
CA SER A 14 -15.62 -5.01 -18.14
C SER A 14 -14.14 -5.34 -18.28
N ILE A 15 -13.30 -4.73 -17.44
CA ILE A 15 -11.87 -5.04 -17.38
C ILE A 15 -11.65 -5.97 -16.20
N ILE A 16 -11.21 -7.19 -16.48
CA ILE A 16 -10.95 -8.24 -15.49
C ILE A 16 -9.45 -8.34 -15.25
N ASP A 17 -9.05 -8.35 -13.99
CA ASP A 17 -7.70 -8.73 -13.59
C ASP A 17 -7.57 -10.26 -13.65
N GLN A 18 -6.63 -10.75 -14.45
CA GLN A 18 -6.44 -12.19 -14.63
C GLN A 18 -5.91 -12.88 -13.37
N ALA A 19 -5.25 -12.16 -12.46
CA ALA A 19 -4.73 -12.75 -11.24
C ALA A 19 -5.84 -13.03 -10.22
N THR A 20 -6.82 -12.12 -10.13
CA THR A 20 -7.90 -12.19 -9.14
C THR A 20 -9.23 -12.66 -9.73
N LEU A 21 -9.34 -12.69 -11.06
CA LEU A 21 -10.56 -12.95 -11.83
C LEU A 21 -11.72 -12.00 -11.46
N ALA A 22 -11.41 -10.86 -10.85
CA ALA A 22 -12.36 -9.85 -10.43
C ALA A 22 -12.30 -8.62 -11.35
N PRO A 23 -13.38 -7.81 -11.41
CA PRO A 23 -13.34 -6.51 -12.06
C PRO A 23 -12.26 -5.64 -11.44
N VAL A 24 -11.42 -5.04 -12.28
CA VAL A 24 -10.40 -4.09 -11.84
C VAL A 24 -11.09 -2.91 -11.16
N ARG A 25 -10.56 -2.50 -10.01
CA ARG A 25 -11.04 -1.33 -9.27
C ARG A 25 -10.07 -0.17 -9.41
N LEU A 26 -10.56 0.99 -9.83
CA LEU A 26 -9.84 2.25 -9.79
C LEU A 26 -10.45 3.09 -8.67
N ASP A 27 -9.65 3.44 -7.66
CA ASP A 27 -10.11 4.18 -6.47
C ASP A 27 -11.35 3.58 -5.78
N GLY A 28 -11.42 2.25 -5.77
CA GLY A 28 -12.54 1.49 -5.20
C GLY A 28 -13.72 1.28 -6.15
N VAL A 29 -13.79 2.00 -7.26
CA VAL A 29 -14.84 1.87 -8.28
C VAL A 29 -14.50 0.74 -9.25
N PRO A 30 -15.36 -0.29 -9.40
CA PRO A 30 -15.13 -1.36 -10.35
C PRO A 30 -15.34 -0.86 -11.79
N LEU A 31 -14.39 -1.19 -12.67
CA LEU A 31 -14.45 -0.91 -14.10
C LEU A 31 -15.27 -1.99 -14.80
N ALA A 32 -16.58 -1.95 -14.58
CA ALA A 32 -17.57 -2.85 -15.14
C ALA A 32 -18.60 -2.09 -15.98
N SER A 33 -19.23 -2.78 -16.93
CA SER A 33 -20.35 -2.28 -17.75
C SER A 33 -20.08 -0.93 -18.45
N MET A 34 -18.97 -0.86 -19.20
CA MET A 34 -18.57 0.30 -20.00
C MET A 34 -18.85 0.10 -21.49
N LYS A 35 -18.79 1.19 -22.26
CA LYS A 35 -18.77 1.10 -23.73
C LYS A 35 -17.43 0.52 -24.21
N SER A 36 -17.41 -0.02 -25.44
CA SER A 36 -16.20 -0.65 -26.01
C SER A 36 -14.99 0.29 -26.07
N ASP A 37 -15.19 1.52 -26.55
CA ASP A 37 -14.09 2.48 -26.72
C ASP A 37 -13.60 3.04 -25.39
N GLU A 38 -14.51 3.25 -24.45
CA GLU A 38 -14.19 3.59 -23.07
C GLU A 38 -13.36 2.48 -22.41
N ALA A 39 -13.77 1.22 -22.54
CA ALA A 39 -13.06 0.08 -21.96
C ALA A 39 -11.63 -0.07 -22.55
N LYS A 40 -11.44 0.17 -23.86
CA LYS A 40 -10.10 0.20 -24.48
C LYS A 40 -9.24 1.34 -23.94
N HIS A 41 -9.83 2.52 -23.76
CA HIS A 41 -9.13 3.67 -23.22
C HIS A 41 -8.70 3.40 -21.77
N MET A 42 -9.64 2.95 -20.93
CA MET A 42 -9.39 2.60 -19.54
C MET A 42 -8.32 1.50 -19.40
N LEU A 43 -8.34 0.48 -20.27
CA LEU A 43 -7.30 -0.54 -20.30
C LEU A 43 -5.91 0.05 -20.57
N SER A 44 -5.80 1.02 -21.46
CA SER A 44 -4.54 1.69 -21.78
C SER A 44 -4.03 2.50 -20.59
N ILE A 45 -4.92 3.21 -19.89
CA ILE A 45 -4.61 3.95 -18.66
C ILE A 45 -4.08 3.00 -17.59
N LEU A 46 -4.77 1.88 -17.33
CA LEU A 46 -4.35 0.88 -16.33
C LEU A 46 -2.93 0.35 -16.62
N LYS A 47 -2.65 0.00 -17.88
CA LYS A 47 -1.30 -0.43 -18.29
C LYS A 47 -0.25 0.66 -18.07
N GLY A 48 -0.60 1.93 -18.31
CA GLY A 48 0.26 3.08 -18.05
C GLY A 48 0.59 3.21 -16.56
N ILE A 49 -0.43 3.17 -15.70
CA ILE A 49 -0.28 3.23 -14.24
C ILE A 49 0.64 2.11 -13.75
N ASP A 50 0.47 0.90 -14.25
CA ASP A 50 1.28 -0.25 -13.88
C ASP A 50 2.76 -0.10 -14.26
N ARG A 51 3.03 0.48 -15.44
CA ARG A 51 4.40 0.81 -15.86
C ARG A 51 5.03 1.84 -14.93
N VAL A 52 4.29 2.90 -14.58
CA VAL A 52 4.77 3.93 -13.65
C VAL A 52 5.02 3.34 -12.26
N ARG A 53 4.12 2.50 -11.75
CA ARG A 53 4.31 1.78 -10.48
C ARG A 53 5.53 0.88 -10.49
N ALA A 54 5.74 0.13 -11.57
CA ALA A 54 6.91 -0.74 -11.73
C ALA A 54 8.21 0.09 -11.73
N ALA A 55 8.26 1.18 -12.50
CA ALA A 55 9.40 2.09 -12.52
C ALA A 55 9.66 2.70 -11.14
N SER A 56 8.63 3.18 -10.45
CA SER A 56 8.73 3.74 -9.10
C SER A 56 9.31 2.73 -8.10
N ARG A 57 8.81 1.48 -8.10
CA ARG A 57 9.36 0.40 -7.26
C ARG A 57 10.82 0.10 -7.58
N TRP A 58 11.19 0.13 -8.85
CA TRP A 58 12.57 -0.07 -9.28
C TRP A 58 13.49 1.03 -8.72
N TRP A 59 13.13 2.30 -8.90
CA TRP A 59 13.88 3.43 -8.36
C TRP A 59 13.95 3.41 -6.83
N ALA A 60 12.85 3.12 -6.14
CA ALA A 60 12.83 2.98 -4.69
C ALA A 60 13.77 1.85 -4.20
N SER A 61 13.82 0.73 -4.91
CA SER A 61 14.73 -0.37 -4.58
C SER A 61 16.19 0.00 -4.82
N PHE A 62 16.46 0.73 -5.90
CA PHE A 62 17.80 1.23 -6.20
C PHE A 62 18.29 2.23 -5.14
N ALA A 63 17.41 3.14 -4.70
CA ALA A 63 17.71 4.09 -3.63
C ALA A 63 17.98 3.37 -2.29
N LYS A 64 17.24 2.30 -1.97
CA LYS A 64 17.52 1.46 -0.79
C LYS A 64 18.88 0.78 -0.87
N LYS A 65 19.27 0.28 -2.05
CA LYS A 65 20.58 -0.38 -2.26
C LYS A 65 21.76 0.58 -2.17
N LYS A 66 21.56 1.85 -2.55
CA LYS A 66 22.58 2.90 -2.48
C LYS A 66 22.60 3.65 -1.15
N ARG A 67 21.71 3.33 -0.22
CA ARG A 67 21.75 3.93 1.12
C ARG A 67 23.01 3.38 1.80
N PRO A 68 24.01 4.20 2.13
CA PRO A 68 25.11 3.74 2.97
C PRO A 68 24.50 3.16 4.26
N PRO A 69 25.12 2.14 4.89
CA PRO A 69 24.67 1.68 6.20
C PRO A 69 24.55 2.92 7.06
N ALA A 70 23.36 3.15 7.62
CA ALA A 70 23.14 4.28 8.50
C ALA A 70 24.24 4.19 9.57
N GLN A 71 25.25 5.05 9.47
CA GLN A 71 26.14 5.28 10.58
C GLN A 71 25.20 5.69 11.69
N ARG A 72 25.12 4.84 12.70
CA ARG A 72 24.55 5.17 14.00
C ARG A 72 25.43 6.32 14.52
N THR A 73 25.21 7.53 14.04
CA THR A 73 25.67 8.72 14.72
C THR A 73 24.86 8.75 16.01
N ARG A 74 25.45 8.14 17.03
CA ARG A 74 25.17 8.42 18.43
C ARG A 74 25.45 9.92 18.59
N ILE A 75 24.44 10.73 18.31
CA ILE A 75 24.43 12.12 18.72
C ILE A 75 24.26 12.05 20.23
N GLU A 76 25.36 12.15 20.95
CA GLU A 76 25.29 12.60 22.34
C GLU A 76 24.76 14.03 22.26
N ALA A 77 23.45 14.18 22.45
CA ALA A 77 22.81 15.47 22.58
C ALA A 77 23.25 16.07 23.93
N PRO A 78 23.95 17.21 23.96
CA PRO A 78 24.08 17.98 25.19
C PRO A 78 22.72 18.63 25.46
N GLY A 79 22.08 18.18 26.54
CA GLY A 79 21.02 18.87 27.28
C GLY A 79 19.97 19.65 26.50
N LEU A 80 18.78 19.08 26.34
CA LEU A 80 17.55 19.87 26.38
C LEU A 80 16.36 18.97 26.77
N GLY A 81 15.83 19.22 27.97
CA GLY A 81 14.44 19.03 28.38
C GLY A 81 13.79 17.67 28.16
N ASP A 82 13.43 17.02 29.27
CA ASP A 82 12.60 15.83 29.36
C ASP A 82 11.27 15.99 28.59
N PHE A 83 11.24 15.59 27.32
CA PHE A 83 9.98 15.19 26.68
C PHE A 83 9.80 13.70 26.93
N GLU A 84 9.09 13.42 28.02
CA GLU A 84 8.63 12.10 28.40
C GLU A 84 7.82 11.50 27.24
N VAL A 85 8.43 10.56 26.52
CA VAL A 85 7.74 9.77 25.50
C VAL A 85 6.75 8.87 26.23
N LEU A 86 5.49 9.31 26.30
CA LEU A 86 4.39 8.53 26.84
C LEU A 86 4.34 7.18 26.12
N ARG A 87 4.65 6.12 26.87
CA ARG A 87 4.65 4.74 26.36
C ARG A 87 3.22 4.34 25.97
N PRO A 88 3.02 3.62 24.86
CA PRO A 88 1.70 3.11 24.48
C PRO A 88 1.12 2.23 25.59
N LEU A 89 -0.17 2.43 25.89
CA LEU A 89 -0.95 1.69 26.89
C LEU A 89 -0.92 0.17 26.64
N THR A 90 0.06 -0.52 27.22
CA THR A 90 0.05 -1.99 27.30
C THR A 90 -0.73 -2.42 28.52
N GLY A 91 -1.97 -2.86 28.28
CA GLY A 91 -2.64 -3.93 29.01
C GLY A 91 -3.00 -3.65 30.47
N PHE A 92 -4.24 -3.23 30.69
CA PHE A 92 -4.91 -3.37 31.99
C PHE A 92 -5.09 -4.88 32.26
N ARG A 93 -4.13 -5.49 32.96
CA ARG A 93 -4.29 -6.82 33.56
C ARG A 93 -4.25 -6.63 35.07
N GLY A 94 -5.44 -6.58 35.66
CA GLY A 94 -5.61 -6.43 37.09
C GLY A 94 -4.86 -7.51 37.87
N SER A 95 -4.10 -7.10 38.89
CA SER A 95 -3.49 -8.00 39.86
C SER A 95 -3.41 -7.37 41.25
N GLY A 96 -4.31 -7.83 42.12
CA GLY A 96 -4.08 -7.98 43.58
C GLY A 96 -4.28 -6.76 44.49
N PRO A 97 -4.30 -6.93 45.84
CA PRO A 97 -3.76 -8.10 46.55
C PRO A 97 -4.62 -8.70 47.68
N ARG A 98 -4.35 -9.98 47.98
CA ARG A 98 -4.47 -10.57 49.32
C ARG A 98 -3.56 -9.81 50.30
N ARG A 99 -4.02 -9.53 51.51
CA ARG A 99 -3.16 -9.50 52.72
C ARG A 99 -3.90 -10.11 53.90
N ASN A 100 -3.26 -11.13 54.47
CA ASN A 100 -3.41 -11.54 55.86
C ASN A 100 -2.88 -10.42 56.75
N GLN A 101 -3.65 -10.05 57.77
CA GLN A 101 -3.27 -10.11 59.19
C GLN A 101 -4.53 -9.92 60.03
#